data_AF-A0A965EGN8-F1
#
_entry.id   AF-A0A965EGN8-F1
#
_cell.length_a   1.000
_cell.length_b   1.000
_cell.length_c   1.000
_cell.angle_alpha   90.00
_cell.angle_beta   90.00
_cell.angle_gamma   90.00
#
_symmetry.space_group_name_H-M   'P 1'
#
loop_
_entity.id
_entity.type
_entity.pdbx_description
1 polymer ?
#
loop_
_entity_poly.entity_id
_entity_poly.type
_entity_poly.pdbx_seq_one_letter_code
_entity_poly.pdbx_strand_id
1 'polypeptide(L)'
;MFESPRAQRVLAVAQFASTWFLVGLMWTIHFIHYALFPKVGAEDFVAFEKAHVDRIGNLLLLPWLTEGVTLLGILALAFLGSRRDLRLPALINSAAMGVVLVISGFWSAPAHGDLLKGFDQDVYDRLMTADLVRTFAWTVCGITAVWILVLLWPTNDGKDRA
;
A
#
# COMPACT_ATOMS: atom_id res chain seq x y z
N MET A 1 -24.52 2.72 2.76
CA MET A 1 -23.86 2.06 1.60
C MET A 1 -23.31 0.66 1.91
N PHE A 2 -22.96 0.31 3.16
CA PHE A 2 -22.42 -1.02 3.53
C PHE A 2 -23.14 -1.70 4.71
N GLU A 3 -24.47 -1.56 4.81
CA GLU A 3 -25.19 -2.08 5.98
C GLU A 3 -25.32 -3.61 5.99
N SER A 4 -25.28 -4.25 4.82
CA SER A 4 -25.37 -5.71 4.77
C SER A 4 -24.04 -6.39 5.13
N PRO A 5 -24.04 -7.50 5.89
CA PRO A 5 -22.84 -8.28 6.19
C PRO A 5 -22.10 -8.79 4.95
N ARG A 6 -22.81 -8.99 3.83
CA ARG A 6 -22.19 -9.35 2.56
C ARG A 6 -21.36 -8.20 2.00
N ALA A 7 -21.88 -6.98 2.01
CA ALA A 7 -21.18 -5.80 1.50
C ALA A 7 -19.91 -5.49 2.34
N GLN A 8 -19.99 -5.61 3.67
CA GLN A 8 -18.83 -5.45 4.56
C GLN A 8 -17.72 -6.47 4.25
N ARG A 9 -18.08 -7.73 4.00
CA ARG A 9 -17.10 -8.77 3.63
C ARG A 9 -16.45 -8.51 2.28
N VAL A 10 -17.23 -8.11 1.27
CA VAL A 10 -16.69 -7.74 -0.05
C VAL A 10 -15.70 -6.58 0.07
N LEU A 11 -16.06 -5.55 0.86
CA LEU A 11 -15.18 -4.42 1.15
C LEU A 11 -13.86 -4.87 1.80
N ALA A 12 -13.94 -5.72 2.83
CA ALA A 12 -12.78 -6.25 3.55
C ALA A 12 -11.87 -7.09 2.64
N VAL A 13 -12.44 -7.95 1.80
CA VAL A 13 -11.68 -8.79 0.87
C VAL A 13 -11.00 -7.95 -0.20
N ALA A 14 -11.69 -6.94 -0.76
CA ALA A 14 -11.11 -6.04 -1.75
C ALA A 14 -9.95 -5.21 -1.15
N GLN A 15 -10.13 -4.71 0.07
CA GLN A 15 -9.07 -4.01 0.80
C GLN A 15 -7.88 -4.93 1.06
N PHE A 16 -8.13 -6.10 1.66
CA PHE A 16 -7.08 -7.09 1.92
C PHE A 16 -6.30 -7.47 0.67
N ALA A 17 -6.98 -7.81 -0.43
CA ALA A 17 -6.34 -8.26 -1.66
C ALA A 17 -5.48 -7.17 -2.30
N SER A 18 -6.00 -5.95 -2.39
CA SER A 18 -5.24 -4.80 -2.93
C SER A 18 -4.06 -4.44 -2.04
N THR A 19 -4.24 -4.38 -0.72
CA THR A 19 -3.16 -4.08 0.23
C THR A 19 -2.07 -5.14 0.20
N TRP A 20 -2.40 -6.43 0.21
CA TRP A 20 -1.37 -7.49 0.21
C TRP A 20 -0.65 -7.62 -1.13
N PHE A 21 -1.31 -7.31 -2.24
CA PHE A 21 -0.62 -7.11 -3.52
C PHE A 21 0.43 -6.00 -3.40
N LEU A 22 0.08 -4.86 -2.81
CA LEU A 22 0.99 -3.73 -2.63
C LEU A 22 2.12 -4.04 -1.65
N VAL A 23 1.86 -4.76 -0.56
CA VAL A 23 2.91 -5.25 0.37
C VAL A 23 3.94 -6.08 -0.37
N GLY A 24 3.50 -7.11 -1.10
CA GLY A 24 4.41 -7.97 -1.87
C GLY A 24 5.16 -7.19 -2.95
N LEU A 25 4.49 -6.24 -3.61
CA LEU A 25 5.11 -5.37 -4.60
C LEU A 25 6.19 -4.48 -3.98
N MET A 26 5.94 -3.84 -2.83
CA MET A 26 6.95 -2.97 -2.19
C MET A 26 8.19 -3.75 -1.77
N TRP A 27 8.03 -4.92 -1.14
CA TRP A 27 9.18 -5.77 -0.79
C TRP A 27 9.97 -6.21 -2.03
N THR A 28 9.27 -6.52 -3.14
CA THR A 28 9.89 -6.86 -4.42
C THR A 28 10.65 -5.67 -5.01
N ILE A 29 10.03 -4.48 -4.99
CA ILE A 29 10.63 -3.24 -5.46
C ILE A 29 11.89 -2.94 -4.65
N HIS A 30 11.80 -3.00 -3.32
CA HIS A 30 12.91 -2.65 -2.44
C HIS A 30 14.11 -3.60 -2.60
N PHE A 31 13.90 -4.90 -2.37
CA PHE A 31 15.01 -5.85 -2.26
C PHE A 31 15.52 -6.39 -3.58
N ILE A 32 14.69 -6.39 -4.62
CA ILE A 32 15.04 -6.97 -5.91
C ILE A 32 15.21 -5.86 -6.93
N HIS A 33 14.14 -5.11 -7.23
CA HIS A 33 14.15 -4.21 -8.37
C HIS A 33 15.09 -3.02 -8.17
N TYR A 34 14.95 -2.27 -7.06
CA TYR A 34 15.78 -1.09 -6.77
C TYR A 34 17.21 -1.48 -6.45
N ALA A 35 17.43 -2.59 -5.73
CA ALA A 35 18.77 -3.12 -5.48
C ALA A 35 19.57 -3.42 -6.76
N LEU A 36 18.89 -3.64 -7.89
CA LEU A 36 19.52 -3.88 -9.19
C LEU A 36 19.77 -2.61 -10.01
N PHE A 37 19.29 -1.43 -9.58
CA PHE A 37 19.52 -0.16 -10.30
C PHE A 37 21.00 0.13 -10.58
N PRO A 38 21.93 -0.04 -9.61
CA PRO A 38 23.36 0.20 -9.86
C PRO A 38 23.99 -0.75 -10.89
N LYS A 39 23.29 -1.82 -11.30
CA LYS A 39 23.78 -2.81 -12.28
C LYS A 39 23.41 -2.48 -13.73
N VAL A 40 22.55 -1.50 -13.97
CA VAL A 40 22.07 -1.15 -15.32
C VAL A 40 23.18 -0.51 -16.17
N GLY A 41 24.12 0.19 -15.54
CA GLY A 41 25.19 0.91 -16.23
C GLY A 41 24.76 2.32 -16.67
N ALA A 42 25.72 3.23 -16.76
CA ALA A 42 25.44 4.66 -16.96
C ALA A 42 24.79 4.99 -18.32
N GLU A 43 25.12 4.22 -19.36
CA GLU A 43 24.63 4.45 -20.74
C GLU A 43 23.11 4.21 -20.85
N ASP A 44 22.60 3.16 -20.20
CA ASP A 44 21.20 2.74 -20.31
C ASP A 44 20.30 3.24 -19.17
N PHE A 45 20.89 3.78 -18.09
CA PHE A 45 20.16 4.07 -16.85
C PHE A 45 18.97 5.02 -17.04
N VAL A 46 19.13 6.10 -17.79
CA VAL A 46 18.05 7.09 -18.00
C VAL A 46 16.87 6.47 -18.75
N ALA A 47 17.14 5.63 -19.76
CA ALA A 47 16.10 4.94 -20.51
C ALA A 47 15.38 3.90 -19.65
N PHE A 48 16.14 3.15 -18.84
CA PHE A 48 15.63 2.22 -17.85
C PHE A 48 14.72 2.91 -16.82
N GLU A 49 15.19 4.01 -16.23
CA GLU A 49 14.47 4.74 -15.18
C GLU A 49 13.16 5.34 -15.70
N LYS A 50 13.18 5.92 -16.90
CA LYS A 50 11.97 6.39 -17.57
C LYS A 50 10.96 5.27 -17.76
N ALA A 51 11.40 4.13 -18.29
CA ALA A 51 10.54 2.97 -18.48
C ALA A 51 10.02 2.43 -17.13
N HIS A 52 10.84 2.44 -16.09
CA HIS A 52 10.44 2.05 -14.73
C HIS A 52 9.32 2.95 -14.19
N VAL A 53 9.52 4.27 -14.17
CA VAL A 53 8.55 5.26 -13.67
C VAL A 53 7.21 5.15 -14.41
N ASP A 54 7.25 5.05 -15.75
CA ASP A 54 6.03 4.91 -16.56
C ASP A 54 5.27 3.61 -16.26
N ARG A 55 5.99 2.48 -16.15
CA ARG A 55 5.38 1.17 -15.91
C ARG A 55 4.83 1.03 -14.50
N ILE A 56 5.59 1.46 -13.49
CA ILE A 56 5.17 1.34 -12.09
C ILE A 56 3.99 2.27 -11.81
N GLY A 57 3.98 3.49 -12.37
CA GLY A 57 2.86 4.42 -12.25
C GLY A 57 1.55 3.82 -12.79
N ASN A 58 1.60 3.20 -13.96
CA ASN A 58 0.44 2.52 -14.55
C ASN A 58 0.00 1.28 -13.74
N LEU A 59 0.96 0.47 -13.26
CA LEU A 59 0.66 -0.72 -12.47
C LEU A 59 -0.01 -0.39 -11.13
N LEU A 60 0.43 0.70 -10.48
CA LEU A 60 -0.06 1.09 -9.16
C LEU A 60 -1.47 1.67 -9.17
N LEU A 61 -1.94 2.23 -10.30
CA LEU A 61 -3.21 2.96 -10.38
C LEU A 61 -4.40 2.18 -9.80
N LEU A 62 -4.62 0.95 -10.28
CA LEU A 62 -5.74 0.11 -9.86
C LEU A 62 -5.65 -0.33 -8.39
N PRO A 63 -4.54 -0.93 -7.91
CA PRO A 63 -4.45 -1.36 -6.51
C PRO A 63 -4.46 -0.18 -5.55
N TRP A 64 -3.85 0.97 -5.86
CA TRP A 64 -3.92 2.17 -5.02
C TRP A 64 -5.33 2.72 -4.91
N LEU A 65 -6.04 2.83 -6.04
CA LEU A 65 -7.42 3.31 -6.04
C LEU A 65 -8.33 2.36 -5.23
N THR A 66 -8.15 1.05 -5.42
CA THR A 66 -8.92 0.03 -4.68
C THR A 66 -8.65 0.13 -3.19
N GLU A 67 -7.39 0.22 -2.78
CA GLU A 67 -7.01 0.34 -1.38
C GLU A 67 -7.61 1.63 -0.78
N GLY A 68 -7.39 2.78 -1.42
CA GLY A 68 -7.86 4.06 -0.90
C GLY A 68 -9.37 4.15 -0.78
N VAL A 69 -10.11 3.70 -1.81
CA VAL A 69 -11.59 3.69 -1.78
C VAL A 69 -12.11 2.74 -0.71
N THR A 70 -11.49 1.57 -0.55
CA THR A 70 -11.94 0.60 0.45
C THR A 70 -11.62 1.06 1.87
N LEU A 71 -10.47 1.70 2.10
CA LEU A 71 -10.11 2.33 3.37
C LEU A 71 -11.11 3.43 3.76
N LEU A 72 -11.53 4.28 2.82
CA LEU A 72 -12.59 5.26 3.05
C LEU A 72 -13.92 4.59 3.44
N GLY A 73 -14.27 3.48 2.79
CA GLY A 73 -15.43 2.67 3.16
C GLY A 73 -15.34 2.10 4.58
N ILE A 74 -14.17 1.64 4.99
CA ILE A 74 -13.91 1.12 6.35
C ILE A 74 -14.01 2.25 7.39
N LEU A 75 -13.45 3.43 7.10
CA LEU A 75 -13.60 4.61 7.96
C LEU A 75 -15.06 5.03 8.10
N ALA A 76 -15.84 4.99 7.02
CA ALA A 76 -17.26 5.27 7.06
C ALA A 76 -18.00 4.27 7.98
N LEU A 77 -17.71 2.96 7.87
CA LEU A 77 -18.27 1.94 8.76
C LEU A 77 -17.90 2.16 10.23
N ALA A 78 -16.65 2.59 10.49
CA ALA A 78 -16.10 2.74 11.84
C ALA A 78 -16.62 3.99 12.58
N PHE A 79 -16.80 5.10 11.87
CA PHE A 79 -17.12 6.40 12.45
C PHE A 79 -18.56 6.86 12.21
N LEU A 80 -19.15 6.54 11.05
CA LEU A 80 -20.51 6.91 10.69
C LEU A 80 -21.49 5.72 10.85
N GLY A 81 -20.98 4.49 10.84
CA GLY A 81 -21.74 3.26 11.02
C GLY A 81 -21.72 2.71 12.45
N SER A 82 -22.18 1.46 12.59
CA SER A 82 -22.27 0.74 13.86
C SER A 82 -20.99 -0.02 14.27
N ARG A 83 -19.98 -0.11 13.38
CA ARG A 83 -18.78 -0.95 13.56
C ARG A 83 -17.65 -0.25 14.30
N ARG A 84 -17.89 0.16 15.54
CA ARG A 84 -16.90 0.87 16.36
C ARG A 84 -15.63 0.07 16.65
N ASP A 85 -15.73 -1.26 16.60
CA ASP A 85 -14.62 -2.21 16.69
C ASP A 85 -13.54 -2.01 15.60
N LEU A 86 -13.91 -1.42 14.46
CA LEU A 86 -12.98 -1.12 13.37
C LEU A 86 -12.18 0.16 13.54
N ARG A 87 -12.51 1.02 14.51
CA ARG A 87 -11.90 2.37 14.63
C ARG A 87 -10.40 2.32 14.81
N LEU A 88 -9.91 1.48 15.72
CA LEU A 88 -8.49 1.37 16.01
C LEU A 88 -7.68 0.88 14.79
N PRO A 89 -8.01 -0.27 14.16
CA PRO A 89 -7.27 -0.70 12.97
C PRO A 89 -7.42 0.29 11.80
N ALA A 90 -8.59 0.93 11.62
CA ALA A 90 -8.78 1.92 10.56
C ALA A 90 -7.91 3.17 10.75
N LEU A 91 -7.75 3.66 11.98
CA LEU A 91 -6.88 4.80 12.29
C LEU A 91 -5.41 4.46 12.08
N ILE A 92 -4.96 3.29 12.53
CA ILE A 92 -3.58 2.84 12.31
C ILE A 92 -3.30 2.70 10.81
N ASN A 93 -4.21 2.08 10.06
CA ASN A 93 -4.09 1.94 8.61
C ASN A 93 -4.03 3.33 7.94
N SER A 94 -4.90 4.25 8.32
CA SER A 94 -4.92 5.62 7.79
C SER A 94 -3.63 6.39 8.08
N ALA A 95 -3.07 6.23 9.28
CA ALA A 95 -1.80 6.84 9.63
C ALA A 95 -0.65 6.27 8.79
N ALA A 96 -0.59 4.93 8.63
CA ALA A 96 0.40 4.28 7.78
C ALA A 96 0.26 4.68 6.30
N MET A 97 -0.96 4.75 5.78
CA MET A 97 -1.25 5.26 4.44
C MET A 97 -0.82 6.73 4.29
N GLY A 98 -1.04 7.56 5.32
CA GLY A 98 -0.52 8.93 5.35
C GLY A 98 1.00 8.98 5.18
N VAL A 99 1.73 8.11 5.89
CA VAL A 99 3.19 7.97 5.71
C VAL A 99 3.54 7.54 4.29
N VAL A 100 2.85 6.54 3.73
CA VAL A 100 3.06 6.09 2.34
C VAL A 100 2.93 7.26 1.36
N LEU A 101 1.84 8.02 1.45
CA LEU A 101 1.55 9.14 0.54
C LEU A 101 2.57 10.27 0.68
N VAL A 102 2.92 10.64 1.91
CA VAL A 102 3.90 11.71 2.18
C VAL A 102 5.28 11.31 1.66
N ILE A 103 5.76 10.11 1.97
CA ILE A 103 7.08 9.66 1.50
C ILE A 103 7.08 9.51 -0.03
N SER A 104 6.00 8.99 -0.61
CA SER A 104 5.86 8.89 -2.08
C SER A 104 5.95 10.26 -2.76
N GLY A 105 5.23 11.27 -2.26
CA GLY A 105 5.14 12.57 -2.90
C GLY A 105 6.37 13.46 -2.70
N PHE A 106 6.96 13.45 -1.49
CA PHE A 106 8.01 14.42 -1.12
C PHE A 106 9.43 13.86 -1.18
N TRP A 107 9.61 12.53 -1.20
CA TRP A 107 10.94 11.90 -1.29
C TRP A 107 11.06 10.98 -2.51
N SER A 108 10.13 10.05 -2.73
CA SER A 108 10.26 9.10 -3.84
C SER A 108 10.09 9.75 -5.21
N ALA A 109 9.03 10.52 -5.43
CA ALA A 109 8.78 11.16 -6.73
C ALA A 109 9.89 12.15 -7.14
N PRO A 110 10.39 13.04 -6.23
CA PRO A 110 11.54 13.88 -6.54
C PRO A 110 12.81 13.09 -6.85
N ALA A 111 13.11 12.03 -6.09
CA ALA A 111 14.30 11.21 -6.33
C ALA A 111 14.26 10.54 -7.71
N HIS A 112 13.11 9.98 -8.11
CA HIS A 112 12.93 9.46 -9.48
C HIS A 112 13.09 10.57 -10.53
N GLY A 113 12.56 11.78 -10.27
CA GLY A 113 12.75 12.94 -11.15
C GLY A 113 14.21 13.35 -11.34
N ASP A 114 15.03 13.21 -10.30
CA ASP A 114 16.47 13.46 -10.38
C ASP A 114 17.21 12.32 -11.08
N LEU A 115 16.86 11.05 -10.81
CA LEU A 115 17.44 9.88 -11.47
C LEU A 115 17.15 9.81 -12.98
N LEU A 116 16.08 10.47 -13.45
CA LEU A 116 15.84 10.67 -14.89
C LEU A 116 16.91 11.51 -15.59
N LYS A 117 17.80 12.18 -14.85
CA LYS A 117 18.93 12.95 -15.41
C LYS A 117 20.22 12.13 -15.49
N GLY A 118 20.25 10.94 -14.88
CA GLY A 118 21.41 10.08 -14.77
C GLY A 118 21.47 9.40 -13.40
N PHE A 119 22.22 8.31 -13.30
CA PHE A 119 22.42 7.63 -12.01
C PHE A 119 23.26 8.50 -11.09
N ASP A 120 22.73 8.79 -9.91
CA ASP A 120 23.40 9.49 -8.83
C ASP A 120 23.30 8.63 -7.56
N GLN A 121 24.43 8.32 -6.95
CA GLN A 121 24.51 7.42 -5.80
C GLN A 121 23.82 8.00 -4.56
N ASP A 122 23.96 9.30 -4.31
CA ASP A 122 23.37 9.95 -3.13
C ASP A 122 21.84 10.04 -3.26
N VAL A 123 21.34 10.30 -4.47
CA VAL A 123 19.90 10.26 -4.78
C VAL A 123 19.34 8.85 -4.63
N TYR A 124 20.07 7.84 -5.14
CA TYR A 124 19.70 6.44 -5.00
C TYR A 124 19.63 6.00 -3.52
N ASP A 125 20.60 6.35 -2.69
CA ASP A 125 20.60 5.96 -1.27
C ASP A 125 19.44 6.60 -0.49
N ARG A 126 19.09 7.84 -0.83
CA ARG A 126 17.89 8.52 -0.31
C ARG A 126 16.61 7.83 -0.77
N LEU A 127 16.53 7.43 -2.05
CA LEU A 127 15.41 6.68 -2.60
C LEU A 127 15.24 5.34 -1.87
N MET A 128 16.32 4.59 -1.67
CA MET A 128 16.32 3.31 -0.95
C MET A 128 15.81 3.49 0.49
N THR A 129 16.26 4.52 1.19
CA THR A 129 15.80 4.83 2.55
C THR A 129 14.31 5.17 2.57
N ALA A 130 13.86 6.05 1.69
CA ALA A 130 12.45 6.42 1.56
C ALA A 130 11.57 5.20 1.22
N ASP A 131 12.03 4.35 0.31
CA ASP A 131 11.32 3.15 -0.10
C ASP A 131 11.24 2.09 1.01
N LEU A 132 12.28 1.95 1.84
CA LEU A 132 12.24 1.06 3.00
C LEU A 132 11.20 1.51 4.02
N VAL A 133 11.13 2.82 4.30
CA VAL A 133 10.09 3.39 5.17
C VAL A 133 8.69 3.11 4.61
N ARG A 134 8.50 3.30 3.29
CA ARG A 134 7.23 2.96 2.61
C ARG A 134 6.91 1.48 2.69
N THR A 135 7.90 0.60 2.56
CA THR A 135 7.75 -0.86 2.64
C THR A 135 7.25 -1.29 4.02
N PHE A 136 7.81 -0.72 5.08
CA PHE A 136 7.31 -0.96 6.44
C PHE A 136 5.91 -0.37 6.65
N ALA A 137 5.64 0.84 6.16
CA ALA A 137 4.31 1.45 6.26
C ALA A 137 3.24 0.61 5.54
N TRP A 138 3.54 0.13 4.33
CA TRP A 138 2.67 -0.83 3.61
C TRP A 138 2.48 -2.12 4.39
N THR A 139 3.52 -2.65 5.04
CA THR A 139 3.41 -3.83 5.90
C THR A 139 2.45 -3.59 7.07
N VAL A 140 2.46 -2.39 7.69
CA VAL A 140 1.48 -1.99 8.71
C VAL A 140 0.06 -1.94 8.11
N CYS A 141 -0.10 -1.40 6.90
CA CYS A 141 -1.38 -1.47 6.18
C CYS A 141 -1.83 -2.93 5.97
N GLY A 142 -0.94 -3.85 5.61
CA GLY A 142 -1.23 -5.28 5.43
C GLY A 142 -1.67 -5.97 6.72
N ILE A 143 -0.99 -5.71 7.84
CA ILE A 143 -1.36 -6.24 9.17
C ILE A 143 -2.73 -5.73 9.59
N THR A 144 -2.99 -4.42 9.43
CA THR A 144 -4.30 -3.84 9.77
C THR A 144 -5.41 -4.34 8.85
N ALA A 145 -5.12 -4.60 7.56
CA ALA A 145 -6.06 -5.22 6.63
C ALA A 145 -6.46 -6.64 7.07
N VAL A 146 -5.50 -7.46 7.52
CA VAL A 146 -5.79 -8.77 8.13
C VAL A 146 -6.70 -8.61 9.35
N TRP A 147 -6.37 -7.67 10.24
CA TRP A 147 -7.16 -7.42 11.45
C TRP A 147 -8.60 -7.03 11.11
N ILE A 148 -8.80 -6.11 10.17
CA ILE A 148 -10.12 -5.69 9.69
C ILE A 148 -10.87 -6.88 9.09
N LEU A 149 -10.22 -7.69 8.25
CA LEU A 149 -10.82 -8.87 7.64
C LEU A 149 -11.30 -9.86 8.71
N VAL A 150 -10.49 -10.13 9.74
CA VAL A 150 -10.86 -11.00 10.87
C VAL A 150 -12.06 -10.46 11.63
N LEU A 151 -12.10 -9.15 11.95
CA LEU A 151 -13.24 -8.53 12.64
C LEU A 151 -14.54 -8.58 11.81
N LEU A 152 -14.42 -8.51 10.48
CA LEU A 152 -15.55 -8.53 9.55
C LEU A 152 -15.97 -9.95 9.16
N TRP A 153 -15.20 -10.98 9.53
CA TRP A 153 -15.51 -12.38 9.26
C TRP A 153 -16.18 -13.02 10.49
N PRO A 154 -17.47 -13.39 10.43
CA PRO A 154 -18.12 -14.05 11.56
C PRO A 154 -17.43 -15.38 11.87
N THR A 155 -16.98 -15.56 13.11
CA THR A 155 -16.76 -16.90 13.64
C THR A 155 -18.14 -17.48 13.94
N ASN A 156 -18.48 -18.60 13.29
CA ASN A 156 -19.67 -19.37 13.66
C ASN A 156 -19.39 -20.06 15.00
N ASP A 157 -19.37 -19.30 16.08
CA ASP A 157 -19.24 -19.83 17.43
C ASP A 157 -20.63 -20.34 17.89
N GLY A 158 -21.03 -21.47 17.30
CA GLY A 158 -21.80 -22.52 17.97
C GLY A 158 -23.21 -22.22 18.51
N LYS A 159 -23.99 -21.29 17.95
CA LYS A 159 -25.36 -21.00 18.42
C LYS A 159 -26.53 -21.48 17.54
N ASP A 160 -26.29 -22.43 16.63
CA ASP A 160 -27.34 -23.13 15.86
C ASP A 160 -27.42 -24.65 16.18
N ARG A 161 -27.05 -25.05 17.40
CA ARG A 161 -27.28 -26.41 17.91
C ARG A 161 -27.95 -26.35 19.29
N ALA A 162 -29.23 -25.98 19.33
CA ALA A 162 -30.14 -26.27 20.43
C ALA A 162 -31.56 -26.40 19.88
#